data_AF-A0A2K4HZ00-F1
#
_entry.id   AF-A0A2K4HZ00-F1
#
_cell.length_a   1.000
_cell.length_b   1.000
_cell.length_c   1.000
_cell.angle_alpha   90.00
_cell.angle_beta   90.00
_cell.angle_gamma   90.00
#
_symmetry.space_group_name_H-M   'P 1'
#
loop_
_entity.id
_entity.type
_entity.pdbx_description
1 polymer ?
#
loop_
_entity_poly.entity_id
_entity_poly.type
_entity_poly.pdbx_seq_one_letter_code
_entity_poly.pdbx_strand_id
1 'polypeptide(L)'
;MIKPTPNPPETDLTSPYESLDSKKLNDAADRALDHYLCPPGSTPPPRRTRRMYAVTADFKNEEMLADAFETLASARTIASDFAHLLPAS
;
A
#
# COMPACT_ATOMS: atom_id res chain seq x y z
N MET A 1 -33.88 -8.36 35.90
CA MET A 1 -33.86 -8.61 34.44
C MET A 1 -32.41 -8.73 34.02
N ILE A 2 -31.92 -9.97 33.87
CA ILE A 2 -30.60 -10.23 33.28
C ILE A 2 -30.77 -9.93 31.78
N LYS A 3 -30.00 -9.01 31.22
CA LYS A 3 -29.87 -8.92 29.76
C LYS A 3 -29.03 -10.13 29.34
N PRO A 4 -29.58 -11.16 28.66
CA PRO A 4 -28.72 -12.07 27.96
C PRO A 4 -28.25 -11.31 26.72
N THR A 5 -27.23 -10.46 26.90
CA THR A 5 -26.46 -10.01 25.75
C THR A 5 -25.64 -11.23 25.35
N PRO A 6 -25.88 -11.87 24.19
CA PRO A 6 -25.01 -12.94 23.72
C PRO A 6 -23.70 -12.26 23.34
N ASN A 7 -22.77 -12.21 24.30
CA ASN A 7 -21.40 -11.78 24.10
C ASN A 7 -20.53 -12.91 24.66
N PRO A 8 -19.67 -13.54 23.85
CA PRO A 8 -19.25 -13.12 22.52
C PRO A 8 -20.34 -13.27 21.45
N PRO A 9 -20.32 -12.42 20.40
CA PRO A 9 -21.15 -12.62 19.22
C PRO A 9 -20.86 -14.01 18.66
N GLU A 10 -21.87 -14.66 18.08
CA GLU A 10 -21.60 -15.78 17.17
C GLU A 10 -20.75 -15.21 16.04
N THR A 11 -19.46 -15.58 16.03
CA THR A 11 -18.53 -15.23 14.97
C THR A 11 -19.08 -15.85 13.69
N ASP A 12 -19.80 -15.07 12.89
CA ASP A 12 -20.23 -15.54 11.58
C ASP A 12 -18.98 -15.81 10.75
N LEU A 13 -18.98 -17.01 10.20
CA LEU A 13 -17.84 -17.86 9.96
C LEU A 13 -17.21 -17.53 8.60
N THR A 14 -16.93 -16.25 8.30
CA THR A 14 -16.12 -15.90 7.11
C THR A 14 -14.63 -16.30 7.27
N SER A 15 -14.37 -17.44 7.92
CA SER A 15 -13.25 -18.29 7.63
C SER A 15 -13.26 -18.61 6.13
N PRO A 16 -12.17 -18.33 5.40
CA PRO A 16 -12.08 -18.54 3.95
C PRO A 16 -12.40 -19.97 3.48
N TYR A 17 -12.48 -20.94 4.42
CA TYR A 17 -12.69 -22.36 4.18
C TYR A 17 -13.98 -22.94 4.80
N GLU A 18 -14.96 -22.11 5.17
CA GLU A 18 -16.13 -22.57 5.91
C GLU A 18 -17.08 -23.48 5.10
N SER A 19 -17.34 -23.14 3.84
CA SER A 19 -18.29 -23.90 3.00
C SER A 19 -17.64 -25.12 2.35
N LEU A 20 -18.42 -26.16 2.02
CA LEU A 20 -17.92 -27.36 1.34
C LEU A 20 -17.22 -27.06 0.00
N ASP A 21 -17.64 -26.00 -0.68
CA ASP A 21 -17.06 -25.55 -1.95
C ASP A 21 -15.99 -24.46 -1.79
N SER A 22 -15.73 -24.00 -0.57
CA SER A 22 -14.75 -22.94 -0.27
C SER A 22 -13.37 -23.19 -0.89
N LYS A 23 -12.87 -24.43 -0.79
CA LYS A 23 -11.59 -24.82 -1.38
C LYS A 23 -11.61 -24.70 -2.90
N LYS A 24 -12.71 -25.09 -3.56
CA LYS A 24 -12.86 -24.95 -5.02
C LYS A 24 -12.96 -23.48 -5.43
N LEU A 25 -13.62 -22.65 -4.62
CA LEU A 25 -13.72 -21.22 -4.86
C LEU A 25 -12.35 -20.53 -4.67
N ASN A 26 -11.59 -20.92 -3.65
CA ASN A 26 -10.22 -20.45 -3.45
C ASN A 26 -9.32 -20.86 -4.63
N ASP A 27 -9.34 -22.13 -5.02
CA ASP A 27 -8.58 -22.62 -6.16
C ASP A 27 -9.00 -21.95 -7.49
N ALA A 28 -10.28 -21.59 -7.63
CA ALA A 28 -10.75 -20.82 -8.79
C ALA A 28 -10.26 -19.36 -8.75
N ALA A 29 -10.25 -18.73 -7.57
CA ALA A 29 -9.73 -17.38 -7.39
C ALA A 29 -8.22 -17.32 -7.67
N ASP A 30 -7.44 -18.25 -7.12
CA ASP A 30 -6.00 -18.34 -7.35
C ASP A 30 -5.69 -18.56 -8.84
N ARG A 31 -6.43 -19.47 -9.51
CA ARG A 31 -6.30 -19.65 -10.97
C ARG A 31 -6.64 -18.40 -11.77
N ALA A 32 -7.64 -17.63 -11.36
CA ALA A 32 -7.99 -16.37 -12.02
C ALA A 32 -6.88 -15.33 -11.83
N LEU A 33 -6.35 -15.19 -10.62
CA LEU A 33 -5.24 -14.28 -10.34
C LEU A 33 -3.99 -14.69 -11.12
N ASP A 34 -3.63 -15.96 -11.15
CA ASP A 34 -2.50 -16.46 -11.94
C ASP A 34 -2.70 -16.19 -13.44
N HIS A 35 -3.91 -16.41 -13.97
CA HIS A 35 -4.21 -16.16 -15.38
C HIS A 35 -4.08 -14.68 -15.77
N TYR A 36 -4.44 -13.75 -14.90
CA TYR A 36 -4.41 -12.31 -15.21
C TYR A 36 -3.15 -11.58 -14.73
N LEU A 37 -2.53 -12.02 -13.64
CA LEU A 37 -1.41 -11.33 -12.98
C LEU A 37 -0.07 -12.04 -13.19
N CYS A 38 -0.07 -13.36 -13.38
CA CYS A 38 1.13 -14.19 -13.54
C CYS A 38 1.00 -15.15 -14.74
N PRO A 39 0.67 -14.67 -15.96
CA PRO A 39 0.49 -15.56 -17.09
C PRO A 39 1.74 -16.43 -17.30
N PRO A 40 1.59 -17.74 -17.61
CA PRO A 40 2.71 -18.66 -17.70
C PRO A 40 3.71 -18.19 -18.75
N GLY A 41 4.96 -18.01 -18.34
CA GLY A 41 6.04 -17.47 -19.19
C GLY A 41 6.17 -15.94 -19.16
N SER A 42 5.36 -15.23 -18.38
CA SER A 42 5.57 -13.80 -18.16
C SER A 42 6.71 -13.54 -17.19
N THR A 43 7.62 -12.64 -17.57
CA THR A 43 8.48 -11.97 -16.61
C THR A 43 7.70 -10.80 -16.04
N PRO A 44 7.65 -10.61 -14.70
CA PRO A 44 7.06 -9.42 -14.13
C PRO A 44 7.68 -8.20 -14.80
N PRO A 45 6.89 -7.20 -15.23
CA PRO A 45 7.46 -6.00 -15.80
C PRO A 45 8.46 -5.42 -14.79
N PRO A 46 9.64 -4.95 -15.25
CA PRO A 46 10.63 -4.41 -14.34
C PRO A 46 9.97 -3.32 -13.50
N ARG A 47 10.17 -3.40 -12.17
CA ARG A 47 9.65 -2.40 -11.24
C ARG A 47 10.10 -1.03 -11.73
N ARG A 48 9.15 -0.22 -12.20
CA ARG A 48 9.44 1.15 -12.61
C ARG A 48 9.78 1.92 -11.34
N THR A 49 11.05 2.24 -11.15
CA THR A 49 11.46 3.27 -10.19
C THR A 49 10.85 4.57 -10.69
N ARG A 50 9.70 4.96 -10.11
CA ARG A 50 9.10 6.27 -10.39
C ARG A 50 10.06 7.32 -9.83
N ARG A 51 10.93 7.83 -10.69
CA ARG A 51 11.68 9.06 -10.41
C ARG A 51 10.66 10.20 -10.41
N MET A 52 10.53 10.88 -9.27
CA MET A 52 9.68 12.07 -9.13
C MET A 52 10.26 13.27 -9.89
N TYR A 53 11.58 13.26 -10.12
CA TYR A 53 12.31 14.28 -10.87
C TYR A 53 13.16 13.62 -11.97
N ALA A 54 13.16 14.20 -13.17
CA ALA A 54 13.95 13.74 -14.30
C ALA A 54 14.67 14.93 -14.94
N VAL A 55 15.97 14.75 -15.23
CA VAL A 55 16.74 15.70 -16.01
C VAL A 55 16.21 15.67 -17.45
N THR A 56 15.63 16.77 -17.91
CA THR A 56 15.19 16.95 -19.30
C THR A 56 16.09 17.98 -19.97
N ALA A 57 16.21 17.94 -21.30
CA ALA A 57 17.09 18.86 -22.04
C ALA A 57 16.72 20.34 -21.86
N ASP A 58 15.49 20.61 -21.42
CA ASP A 58 14.90 21.94 -21.31
C ASP A 58 15.21 22.63 -19.97
N PHE A 59 15.73 21.89 -18.97
CA PHE A 59 16.02 22.43 -17.64
C PHE A 59 17.50 22.28 -17.28
N LYS A 60 18.07 23.34 -16.70
CA LYS A 60 19.43 23.27 -16.16
C LYS A 60 19.44 22.38 -14.91
N ASN A 61 20.43 21.52 -14.80
CA ASN A 61 20.61 20.62 -13.66
C ASN A 61 20.63 21.37 -12.32
N GLU A 62 21.24 22.56 -12.29
CA GLU A 62 21.37 23.40 -11.10
C GLU A 62 20.01 23.90 -10.60
N GLU A 63 19.13 24.34 -11.50
CA GLU A 63 17.79 24.82 -11.17
C GLU A 63 16.92 23.68 -10.63
N MET A 64 16.99 22.49 -11.25
CA MET A 64 16.29 21.30 -10.77
C MET A 64 16.79 20.84 -9.39
N LEU A 65 18.10 20.92 -9.15
CA LEU A 65 18.68 20.57 -7.85
C LEU A 65 18.28 21.57 -6.76
N ALA A 66 18.23 22.87 -7.08
CA ALA A 66 17.79 23.90 -6.16
C ALA A 66 16.32 23.70 -5.76
N ASP A 67 15.42 23.48 -6.73
CA ASP A 67 14.00 23.24 -6.49
C ASP A 67 13.74 21.98 -5.65
N ALA A 68 14.45 20.88 -5.97
CA ALA A 68 14.37 19.65 -5.18
C ALA A 68 14.87 19.86 -3.74
N PHE A 69 15.92 20.66 -3.56
CA PHE A 69 16.46 20.97 -2.24
C PHE A 69 15.52 21.88 -1.43
N GLU A 70 14.90 22.87 -2.07
CA GLU A 70 13.89 23.74 -1.45
C GLU A 70 12.65 22.94 -1.01
N THR A 71 12.19 22.03 -1.86
CA THR A 71 11.10 21.10 -1.52
C THR A 71 11.46 20.22 -0.31
N LEU A 72 12.68 19.68 -0.28
CA LEU A 72 13.16 18.85 0.83
C LEU A 72 13.34 19.66 2.12
N ALA A 73 13.84 20.89 2.02
CA ALA A 73 13.97 21.81 3.15
C ALA A 73 12.60 22.14 3.74
N SER A 74 11.61 22.43 2.89
CA SER A 74 10.22 22.69 3.28
C SER A 74 9.57 21.47 3.94
N ALA A 75 9.80 20.26 3.40
CA ALA A 75 9.33 19.03 4.02
C ALA A 75 9.98 18.80 5.41
N ARG A 76 11.27 19.11 5.54
CA ARG A 76 12.00 19.00 6.81
C ARG A 76 11.46 19.95 7.87
N THR A 77 11.14 21.20 7.51
CA THR A 77 10.57 22.16 8.47
C THR A 77 9.21 21.68 8.97
N ILE A 78 8.33 21.25 8.06
CA ILE A 78 7.01 20.68 8.44
C ILE A 78 7.16 19.47 9.36
N ALA A 79 8.08 18.55 9.03
CA ALA A 79 8.34 17.38 9.87
C ALA A 79 8.88 17.74 11.25
N SER A 80 9.75 18.75 11.33
CA SER A 80 10.28 19.27 12.60
C SER A 80 9.20 19.93 13.44
N ASP A 81 8.35 20.75 12.81
CA ASP A 81 7.22 21.40 13.48
C ASP A 81 6.26 20.36 14.05
N PHE A 82 5.99 19.31 13.27
CA PHE A 82 5.18 18.18 13.73
C PHE A 82 5.83 17.45 14.91
N ALA A 83 7.15 17.19 14.86
CA ALA A 83 7.87 16.55 15.96
C ALA A 83 7.79 17.36 17.26
N HIS A 84 7.79 18.70 17.18
CA HIS A 84 7.64 19.58 18.34
C HIS A 84 6.21 19.60 18.93
N LEU A 85 5.20 19.16 18.18
CA LEU A 85 3.82 19.03 18.66
C LEU A 85 3.57 17.71 19.42
N LEU A 86 4.47 16.74 19.31
CA LEU A 86 4.35 15.48 20.04
C LEU A 86 4.79 15.68 21.50
N PRO A 87 3.98 15.24 22.49
CA PRO A 87 4.38 15.31 23.89
C PRO A 87 5.58 14.38 24.11
N ALA A 88 6.57 14.85 24.87
CA ALA A 88 7.65 14.00 25.35
C ALA A 88 7.04 12.92 26.26
N SER A 89 7.18 11.65 25.89
CA SER A 89 6.75 10.49 26.69
C SER A 89 7.66 10.27 27.88
#